data_AF-A0A396Q464-F1
#
_entry.id   AF-A0A396Q464-F1
#
_cell.length_a   1.000
_cell.length_b   1.000
_cell.length_c   1.000
_cell.angle_alpha   90.00
_cell.angle_beta   90.00
_cell.angle_gamma   90.00
#
_symmetry.space_group_name_H-M   'P 1'
#
loop_
_entity.id
_entity.type
_entity.pdbx_description
1 polymer ?
#
loop_
_entity_poly.entity_id
_entity_poly.type
_entity_poly.pdbx_seq_one_letter_code
_entity_poly.pdbx_strand_id
1 'polypeptide(L)'
;MRKITLKPKAYYTRTTLKVSFISVRWDEKNKVLETLLSLAHYEHDNTKTAGMKLFSRNVETMERMLLDHIRLYPVKWEMEVLIPDPGEPGIFPCLIKE
;
A
#
# COMPACT_ATOMS: atom_id res chain seq x y z
N MET A 1 15.57 5.15 3.79
CA MET A 1 14.09 5.07 3.75
C MET A 1 13.60 5.90 2.57
N ARG A 2 12.70 5.37 1.75
CA ARG A 2 12.04 6.11 0.65
C ARG A 2 10.59 6.41 0.98
N LYS A 3 10.11 7.58 0.54
CA LYS A 3 8.75 8.06 0.75
C LYS A 3 8.05 8.25 -0.60
N ILE A 4 6.84 7.74 -0.70
CA ILE A 4 5.98 7.93 -1.88
C ILE A 4 4.62 8.50 -1.46
N THR A 5 4.05 9.36 -2.31
CA THR A 5 2.71 9.92 -2.11
C THR A 5 1.76 9.35 -3.15
N LEU A 6 0.69 8.72 -2.68
CA LEU A 6 -0.35 8.12 -3.51
C LEU A 6 -1.61 8.97 -3.36
N LYS A 7 -2.19 9.39 -4.49
CA LYS A 7 -3.37 10.25 -4.52
C LYS A 7 -4.60 9.51 -5.04
N PRO A 8 -5.81 9.79 -4.49
CA PRO A 8 -7.05 9.24 -5.02
C PRO A 8 -7.23 9.60 -6.49
N LYS A 9 -7.82 8.69 -7.26
CA LYS A 9 -8.24 8.97 -8.64
C LYS A 9 -9.75 9.14 -8.70
N ALA A 10 -10.20 10.27 -9.27
CA ALA A 10 -11.61 10.66 -9.33
C ALA A 10 -12.49 9.74 -10.22
N TYR A 11 -11.90 8.98 -11.14
CA TYR A 11 -12.62 8.30 -12.22
C TYR A 11 -13.06 6.85 -11.91
N TYR A 12 -12.77 6.31 -10.72
CA TYR A 12 -13.18 4.94 -10.37
C TYR A 12 -14.52 4.95 -9.61
N THR A 13 -15.55 4.43 -10.28
CA THR A 13 -16.93 4.30 -9.82
C THR A 13 -17.07 3.42 -8.57
N ARG A 14 -18.17 3.61 -7.83
CA ARG A 14 -18.45 3.08 -6.47
C ARG A 14 -18.28 1.57 -6.27
N THR A 15 -18.19 0.78 -7.33
CA THR A 15 -18.19 -0.70 -7.29
C THR A 15 -16.80 -1.36 -7.16
N THR A 16 -15.70 -0.63 -7.31
CA THR A 16 -14.34 -1.21 -7.24
C THR A 16 -13.75 -1.11 -5.83
N LEU A 17 -13.09 -2.19 -5.39
CA LEU A 17 -12.22 -2.18 -4.21
C LEU A 17 -11.17 -1.06 -4.33
N LYS A 18 -10.90 -0.38 -3.21
CA LYS A 18 -9.90 0.69 -3.11
C LYS A 18 -8.87 0.33 -2.06
N VAL A 19 -7.62 0.72 -2.29
CA VAL A 19 -6.58 0.58 -1.26
C VAL A 19 -6.89 1.53 -0.12
N SER A 20 -7.17 0.98 1.05
CA SER A 20 -7.53 1.72 2.26
C SER A 20 -6.35 1.88 3.21
N PHE A 21 -5.41 0.93 3.19
CA PHE A 21 -4.24 0.93 4.06
C PHE A 21 -3.08 0.20 3.40
N ILE A 22 -1.87 0.69 3.63
CA ILE A 22 -0.62 0.07 3.22
C ILE A 22 0.32 0.08 4.42
N SER A 23 1.02 -1.02 4.68
CA SER A 23 2.19 -1.02 5.55
C SER A 23 3.34 -1.76 4.90
N VAL A 24 4.56 -1.24 5.08
CA VAL A 24 5.78 -1.87 4.57
C VAL A 24 6.67 -2.24 5.75
N ARG A 25 7.35 -3.37 5.66
CA ARG A 25 8.35 -3.81 6.63
C ARG A 25 9.50 -4.52 5.95
N TRP A 26 10.66 -4.52 6.59
CA TRP A 26 11.72 -5.44 6.26
C TRP A 26 11.49 -6.79 6.95
N ASP A 27 11.42 -7.87 6.16
CA ASP A 27 11.43 -9.24 6.66
C ASP A 27 12.89 -9.73 6.71
N GLU A 28 13.44 -9.72 7.91
CA GLU A 28 14.83 -10.12 8.16
C GLU A 28 15.08 -11.61 7.91
N LYS A 29 14.07 -12.47 8.09
CA LYS A 29 14.20 -13.92 7.87
C LYS A 29 14.35 -14.23 6.39
N ASN A 30 13.53 -13.59 5.56
CA ASN A 30 13.50 -13.83 4.11
C ASN A 30 14.35 -12.85 3.32
N LYS A 31 14.93 -11.83 3.97
CA LYS A 31 15.73 -10.76 3.35
C LYS A 31 14.98 -10.06 2.22
N VAL A 32 13.73 -9.70 2.48
CA VAL A 32 12.84 -9.01 1.53
C VAL A 32 12.06 -7.90 2.22
N LEU A 33 11.65 -6.90 1.44
CA LEU A 33 10.59 -5.98 1.83
C LEU A 33 9.25 -6.69 1.65
N GLU A 34 8.43 -6.70 2.70
CA GLU A 34 7.04 -7.17 2.69
C GLU A 34 6.13 -5.95 2.79
N THR A 35 5.14 -5.87 1.91
CA THR A 35 4.05 -4.91 2.01
C THR A 35 2.73 -5.61 2.24
N LEU A 36 1.94 -5.15 3.22
CA LEU A 36 0.55 -5.50 3.39
C LEU A 36 -0.33 -4.40 2.81
N LEU A 37 -1.25 -4.76 1.91
CA LEU A 37 -2.26 -3.87 1.36
C LEU A 37 -3.64 -4.33 1.80
N SER A 38 -4.42 -3.39 2.33
CA SER A 38 -5.84 -3.60 2.61
C SER A 38 -6.67 -2.95 1.52
N LEU A 39 -7.63 -3.71 1.00
CA LEU A 39 -8.60 -3.29 0.01
C LEU A 39 -9.98 -3.26 0.67
N ALA A 40 -10.69 -2.14 0.52
CA ALA A 40 -12.05 -1.97 1.04
C ALA A 40 -12.94 -1.26 0.03
N HIS A 41 -14.25 -1.50 0.11
CA HIS A 41 -15.22 -0.73 -0.66
C HIS A 41 -15.32 0.72 -0.16
N TYR A 42 -15.81 1.60 -1.04
CA TYR A 42 -16.09 2.99 -0.66
C TYR A 42 -17.32 3.09 0.26
N GLU A 43 -18.33 2.27 0.02
CA GLU A 43 -19.59 2.24 0.77
C GLU A 43 -19.36 1.71 2.20
N HIS A 44 -19.79 2.48 3.20
CA HIS A 44 -19.60 2.16 4.61
C HIS A 44 -20.29 0.85 5.03
N ASP A 45 -21.40 0.50 4.38
CA ASP A 45 -22.19 -0.67 4.73
C ASP A 45 -21.63 -1.96 4.10
N ASN A 46 -20.70 -1.85 3.15
CA ASN A 46 -20.04 -2.98 2.52
C ASN A 46 -18.71 -3.29 3.22
N THR A 47 -18.79 -4.18 4.21
CA THR A 47 -17.66 -4.60 5.06
C THR A 47 -16.70 -5.59 4.39
N LYS A 48 -16.92 -5.95 3.13
CA LYS A 48 -16.03 -6.87 2.41
C LYS A 48 -14.67 -6.21 2.23
N THR A 49 -13.66 -6.85 2.81
CA THR A 49 -12.26 -6.45 2.68
C THR A 49 -11.46 -7.58 2.04
N ALA A 50 -10.41 -7.20 1.32
CA ALA A 50 -9.42 -8.13 0.81
C ALA A 50 -8.03 -7.65 1.22
N GLY A 51 -7.13 -8.60 1.48
CA GLY A 51 -5.74 -8.32 1.81
C GLY A 51 -4.82 -8.86 0.73
N MET A 52 -3.75 -8.14 0.43
CA MET A 52 -2.69 -8.65 -0.43
C MET A 52 -1.33 -8.42 0.22
N LYS A 53 -0.41 -9.38 0.03
CA LYS A 53 0.99 -9.22 0.39
C LYS A 53 1.85 -9.14 -0.85
N LEU A 54 2.73 -8.15 -0.90
CA LEU A 54 3.76 -8.00 -1.93
C LEU A 54 5.14 -8.20 -1.33
N PHE A 55 6.04 -8.80 -2.10
CA PHE A 55 7.41 -9.03 -1.69
C PHE A 55 8.36 -8.47 -2.74
N SER A 56 9.42 -7.80 -2.30
CA SER A 56 10.48 -7.34 -3.19
C SER A 56 11.85 -7.40 -2.50
N ARG A 57 12.93 -7.45 -3.28
CA ARG A 57 14.29 -7.51 -2.74
C ARG A 57 14.93 -6.14 -2.50
N ASN A 58 14.33 -5.07 -3.03
CA ASN A 58 14.88 -3.71 -2.90
C ASN A 58 13.78 -2.66 -2.97
N VAL A 59 14.13 -1.46 -2.51
CA VAL A 59 13.24 -0.31 -2.36
C VAL A 59 12.64 0.11 -3.70
N GLU A 60 13.45 0.15 -4.77
CA GLU A 60 13.01 0.56 -6.12
C GLU A 60 11.93 -0.37 -6.68
N THR A 61 12.08 -1.68 -6.46
CA THR A 61 11.11 -2.67 -6.92
C THR A 61 9.82 -2.56 -6.12
N MET A 62 9.90 -2.38 -4.79
CA MET A 62 8.71 -2.19 -3.97
C MET A 62 7.91 -0.95 -4.40
N GLU A 63 8.60 0.16 -4.63
CA GLU A 63 8.01 1.40 -5.12
C GLU A 63 7.28 1.19 -6.44
N ARG A 64 7.92 0.56 -7.43
CA ARG A 64 7.28 0.27 -8.71
C ARG A 64 6.07 -0.64 -8.57
N MET A 65 6.17 -1.69 -7.76
CA MET A 65 5.05 -2.61 -7.52
C MET A 65 3.86 -1.90 -6.88
N LEU A 66 4.09 -1.00 -5.92
CA LEU A 66 3.06 -0.17 -5.31
C LEU A 66 2.42 0.77 -6.35
N LEU A 67 3.23 1.45 -7.15
CA LEU A 67 2.77 2.36 -8.20
C LEU A 67 1.96 1.65 -9.29
N ASP A 68 2.34 0.43 -9.67
CA ASP A 68 1.57 -0.37 -10.62
C ASP A 68 0.29 -0.91 -9.99
N HIS A 69 0.34 -1.33 -8.73
CA HIS A 69 -0.83 -1.86 -8.04
C HIS A 69 -1.93 -0.81 -7.88
N ILE A 70 -1.59 0.45 -7.59
CA ILE A 70 -2.59 1.53 -7.49
C ILE A 70 -3.23 1.90 -8.83
N ARG A 71 -2.70 1.43 -9.96
CA ARG A 71 -3.37 1.54 -11.27
C ARG A 71 -4.53 0.56 -11.40
N LEU A 72 -4.46 -0.57 -10.71
CA LEU A 72 -5.51 -1.59 -10.65
C LEU A 72 -6.55 -1.22 -9.57
N TYR A 73 -6.06 -0.87 -8.37
CA TYR A 73 -6.89 -0.52 -7.22
C TYR A 73 -6.51 0.88 -6.73
N PRO A 74 -7.27 1.93 -7.06
CA PRO A 74 -6.93 3.28 -6.62
C PRO A 74 -6.97 3.39 -5.09
N VAL A 75 -6.18 4.31 -4.55
CA VAL A 75 -6.23 4.61 -3.12
C VAL A 75 -7.52 5.36 -2.75
N LYS A 76 -8.04 5.07 -1.55
CA LYS A 76 -9.27 5.70 -1.04
C LYS A 76 -9.03 7.14 -0.59
N TRP A 77 -7.88 7.40 0.04
CA TRP A 77 -7.45 8.72 0.53
C TRP A 77 -6.04 9.04 0.03
N GLU A 78 -5.62 10.30 0.12
CA GLU A 78 -4.20 10.61 -0.07
C GLU A 78 -3.43 9.92 1.04
N MET A 79 -2.42 9.14 0.66
CA MET A 79 -1.60 8.40 1.61
C MET A 79 -0.12 8.56 1.30
N GLU A 80 0.65 8.65 2.37
CA GLU A 80 2.10 8.69 2.33
C GLU A 80 2.64 7.36 2.81
N VAL A 81 3.31 6.63 1.93
CA VAL A 81 3.89 5.32 2.23
C VAL A 81 5.38 5.47 2.44
N LEU A 82 5.87 4.94 3.56
CA LEU A 82 7.28 4.85 3.88
C LEU A 82 7.78 3.43 3.57
N ILE A 83 8.77 3.33 2.69
CA ILE A 83 9.46 2.10 2.35
C ILE A 83 10.79 2.12 3.12
N PRO A 84 10.98 1.24 4.13
CA PRO A 84 12.21 1.17 4.88
C PRO A 84 13.38 0.71 4.01
N ASP A 85 14.60 1.07 4.40
CA ASP A 85 15.78 0.46 3.79
C ASP A 85 15.92 -1.02 4.22
N PRO A 86 16.55 -1.87 3.40
CA PRO A 86 16.88 -3.24 3.82
C PRO A 86 17.66 -3.25 5.14
N GLY A 87 17.18 -4.04 6.11
CA GLY A 87 17.76 -4.13 7.45
C GLY A 87 17.16 -3.15 8.46
N GLU A 88 16.36 -2.19 8.04
CA GLU A 88 15.70 -1.26 8.96
C GLU A 88 14.51 -1.95 9.68
N PRO A 89 14.56 -2.09 11.02
CA PRO A 89 13.52 -2.79 11.75
C PRO A 89 12.26 -1.93 11.90
N GLY A 90 11.09 -2.58 11.87
CA GLY A 90 9.82 -1.93 12.15
C GLY A 90 8.75 -2.23 11.11
N ILE A 91 7.52 -1.79 11.43
CA ILE A 91 6.40 -1.77 10.50
C ILE A 91 6.10 -0.30 10.25
N PHE A 92 6.09 0.09 8.98
CA PHE A 92 5.89 1.45 8.53
C PHE A 92 4.50 1.57 7.92
N PRO A 93 3.46 1.89 8.71
CA PRO A 93 2.13 2.14 8.18
C PRO A 93 2.11 3.43 7.35
N CYS A 94 1.24 3.48 6.35
CA CYS A 94 1.01 4.70 5.61
C CYS A 94 0.34 5.76 6.48
N LEU A 95 0.69 7.03 6.26
CA LEU A 95 -0.03 8.16 6.84
C LEU A 95 -1.16 8.56 5.90
N ILE A 96 -2.39 8.49 6.38
CA ILE A 96 -3.58 8.92 5.62
C ILE A 96 -3.82 10.40 5.89
N LYS A 97 -3.99 11.19 4.84
CA LYS A 97 -4.43 12.58 4.93
C LYS A 97 -5.91 12.62 4.60
N GLU A 98 -6.72 12.98 5.59
CA GLU A 98 -8.18 13.16 5.48
C GLU A 98 -8.55 14.53 4.92
#